data_AF-A0AAC8UDQ8-F1
#
_entry.id   AF-A0AAC8UDQ8-F1
#
_cell.length_a   1.000
_cell.length_b   1.000
_cell.length_c   1.000
_cell.angle_alpha   90.00
_cell.angle_beta   90.00
_cell.angle_gamma   90.00
#
_symmetry.space_group_name_H-M   'P 1'
#
loop_
_entity.id
_entity.type
_entity.pdbx_description
1 polymer ?
#
loop_
_entity_poly.entity_id
_entity_poly.type
_entity_poly.pdbx_seq_one_letter_code
_entity_poly.pdbx_strand_id
1 'polypeptide(L)'
;MISYRCHGGDNQRFTFYRDSIRVNGQCLDVGSENKFDGARIIAYRCHGGKNQRWFRQGHQIRSEMNGKCLEVGRDRNKLTLQQCDGSRSQQFFY
;
A
#
# COMPACT_ATOMS: atom_id res chain seq x y z
N MET A 1 0.85 -0.57 8.82
CA MET A 1 1.82 -1.60 8.36
C MET A 1 3.21 -0.99 8.30
N ILE A 2 4.28 -1.79 8.41
CA ILE A 2 5.68 -1.34 8.31
C ILE A 2 6.43 -2.19 7.28
N SER A 3 7.45 -1.61 6.66
CA SER A 3 8.49 -2.36 5.96
C SER A 3 9.48 -2.94 6.96
N TYR A 4 9.90 -4.18 6.73
CA TYR A 4 10.81 -4.95 7.57
C TYR A 4 11.63 -5.92 6.71
N ARG A 5 12.75 -6.42 7.23
CA ARG A 5 13.60 -7.38 6.51
C ARG A 5 12.78 -8.58 6.03
N CYS A 6 13.05 -9.05 4.82
CA CYS A 6 12.40 -10.24 4.27
C CYS A 6 12.76 -11.47 5.12
N HIS A 7 11.75 -12.15 5.65
CA HIS A 7 11.89 -13.37 6.44
C HIS A 7 10.90 -14.47 6.03
N GLY A 8 10.12 -14.25 4.97
CA GLY A 8 9.27 -15.27 4.33
C GLY A 8 8.02 -15.68 5.11
N GLY A 9 7.73 -15.02 6.24
CA GLY A 9 6.51 -15.25 7.02
C GLY A 9 5.25 -14.75 6.31
N ASP A 10 4.08 -15.27 6.70
CA ASP A 10 2.82 -14.97 6.01
C ASP A 10 2.45 -13.48 6.04
N ASN A 11 2.87 -12.75 7.08
CA ASN A 11 2.74 -11.29 7.19
C ASN A 11 3.59 -10.50 6.17
N GLN A 12 4.36 -11.18 5.32
CA GLN A 12 5.12 -10.60 4.20
C GLN A 12 4.74 -11.20 2.83
N ARG A 13 3.71 -12.06 2.79
CA ARG A 13 3.21 -12.69 1.55
C ARG A 13 2.03 -11.89 1.02
N PHE A 14 2.35 -10.88 0.23
CA PHE A 14 1.35 -10.02 -0.42
C PHE A 14 0.95 -10.59 -1.78
N THR A 15 -0.34 -10.62 -2.07
CA THR A 15 -0.87 -11.08 -3.36
C THR A 15 -1.69 -9.97 -4.01
N PHE A 16 -1.40 -9.64 -5.26
CA PHE A 16 -2.32 -8.84 -6.07
C PHE A 16 -3.50 -9.72 -6.54
N TYR A 17 -4.71 -9.38 -6.11
CA TYR A 17 -5.95 -10.03 -6.51
C TYR A 17 -6.88 -8.99 -7.12
N ARG A 18 -7.00 -9.00 -8.45
CA ARG A 18 -7.73 -7.99 -9.24
C ARG A 18 -7.20 -6.59 -8.92
N ASP A 19 -8.05 -5.73 -8.37
CA ASP A 19 -7.77 -4.38 -7.91
C ASP A 19 -7.34 -4.32 -6.44
N SER A 20 -7.20 -5.44 -5.73
CA SER A 20 -6.81 -5.45 -4.30
C SER A 20 -5.43 -6.05 -4.06
N ILE A 21 -4.73 -5.59 -3.03
CA ILE A 21 -3.52 -6.24 -2.51
C ILE A 21 -3.92 -6.93 -1.21
N ARG A 22 -3.67 -8.24 -1.11
CA ARG A 22 -4.11 -9.08 0.01
C ARG A 22 -2.95 -9.62 0.82
N VAL A 23 -3.12 -9.67 2.13
CA VAL A 23 -2.21 -10.30 3.09
C VAL A 23 -3.01 -10.85 4.25
N ASN A 24 -2.76 -12.09 4.67
CA ASN A 24 -3.47 -12.75 5.78
C ASN A 24 -5.01 -12.65 5.70
N GLY A 25 -5.58 -12.77 4.50
CA GLY A 25 -7.04 -12.66 4.28
C GLY A 25 -7.61 -11.24 4.37
N GLN A 26 -6.77 -10.22 4.64
CA GLN A 26 -7.13 -8.81 4.68
C GLN A 26 -6.65 -8.09 3.41
N CYS A 27 -7.18 -6.89 3.18
CA CYS A 27 -6.81 -6.02 2.07
C CYS A 27 -5.94 -4.86 2.56
N LEU A 28 -4.96 -4.46 1.75
CA LEU A 28 -4.20 -3.24 1.93
C LEU A 28 -5.13 -2.04 1.76
N ASP A 29 -5.18 -1.17 2.77
CA ASP A 29 -6.24 -0.17 2.93
C ASP A 29 -5.63 1.19 3.32
N VAL A 30 -6.10 2.26 2.68
CA VAL A 30 -5.85 3.64 3.14
C VAL A 30 -6.78 3.93 4.31
N GLY A 31 -6.20 3.98 5.51
CA GLY A 31 -6.95 4.09 6.76
C GLY A 31 -7.87 5.31 6.81
N SER A 32 -9.10 5.09 7.24
CA SER A 32 -10.16 6.10 7.34
C SER A 32 -10.45 6.85 6.03
N GLU A 33 -10.13 6.24 4.88
CA GLU A 33 -10.21 6.88 3.55
C GLU A 33 -9.47 8.23 3.48
N ASN A 34 -8.44 8.41 4.30
CA ASN A 34 -7.73 9.68 4.39
C ASN A 34 -7.00 9.96 3.05
N LYS A 35 -7.39 11.06 2.39
CA LYS A 35 -6.88 11.45 1.06
C LYS A 35 -5.60 12.29 1.14
N PHE A 36 -5.19 12.70 2.33
CA PHE A 36 -4.03 13.56 2.53
C PHE A 36 -2.72 12.79 2.49
N ASP A 37 -1.66 13.52 2.18
CA ASP A 37 -0.29 13.03 2.22
C ASP A 37 0.06 12.55 3.63
N GLY A 38 0.71 11.38 3.69
CA GLY A 38 1.03 10.70 4.95
C GLY A 38 -0.11 9.85 5.52
N ALA A 39 -1.24 9.70 4.82
CA ALA A 39 -2.30 8.78 5.24
C ALA A 39 -1.74 7.36 5.46
N ARG A 40 -2.12 6.73 6.57
CA ARG A 40 -1.53 5.45 6.98
C ARG A 40 -2.11 4.31 6.17
N ILE A 41 -1.23 3.39 5.75
CA ILE A 41 -1.64 2.14 5.13
C ILE A 41 -1.74 1.04 6.19
N ILE A 42 -2.88 0.38 6.21
CA ILE A 42 -3.23 -0.68 7.15
C ILE A 42 -3.64 -1.95 6.40
N ALA A 43 -3.71 -3.07 7.12
CA ALA A 43 -4.43 -4.25 6.66
C ALA A 43 -5.81 -4.23 7.31
N TYR A 44 -6.87 -4.28 6.50
CA TYR A 44 -8.23 -4.21 7.00
C TYR A 44 -9.13 -5.23 6.29
N ARG A 45 -10.29 -5.52 6.89
CA ARG A 45 -11.28 -6.41 6.28
C ARG A 45 -11.59 -5.94 4.85
N CYS A 46 -11.51 -6.84 3.89
CA CYS A 46 -11.84 -6.52 2.50
C CYS A 46 -13.32 -6.13 2.39
N HIS A 47 -13.59 -4.93 1.87
CA HIS A 47 -14.95 -4.40 1.66
C HIS A 47 -15.15 -3.79 0.27
N GLY A 48 -14.08 -3.67 -0.53
CA GLY A 48 -14.17 -3.28 -1.94
C GLY A 48 -14.30 -1.77 -2.18
N GLY A 49 -14.22 -0.95 -1.14
CA GLY A 49 -14.12 0.51 -1.25
C GLY A 49 -12.86 0.96 -2.00
N LYS A 50 -12.89 2.16 -2.59
CA LYS A 50 -11.78 2.68 -3.42
C LYS A 50 -10.47 2.81 -2.65
N ASN A 51 -10.52 3.00 -1.33
CA ASN A 51 -9.36 3.05 -0.46
C ASN A 51 -8.64 1.69 -0.30
N GLN A 52 -9.22 0.59 -0.79
CA GLN A 52 -8.62 -0.75 -0.85
C GLN A 52 -8.21 -1.17 -2.26
N ARG A 53 -8.36 -0.27 -3.23
CA ARG A 53 -8.10 -0.55 -4.63
C ARG A 53 -6.77 0.05 -5.07
N TRP A 54 -5.96 -0.77 -5.73
CA TRP A 54 -4.59 -0.50 -6.09
C TRP A 54 -4.28 -1.03 -7.48
N PHE A 55 -3.50 -0.26 -8.23
CA PHE A 55 -2.99 -0.68 -9.53
C PHE A 55 -1.49 -0.44 -9.61
N ARG A 56 -0.84 -1.21 -10.49
CA ARG A 56 0.60 -1.06 -10.78
C ARG A 56 0.78 -0.11 -11.96
N GLN A 57 1.72 0.83 -11.83
CA GLN A 57 2.17 1.70 -12.90
C GLN A 57 3.70 1.75 -12.89
N GLY A 58 4.33 0.95 -13.74
CA GLY A 58 5.77 0.69 -13.65
C GLY A 58 6.12 0.05 -12.31
N HIS A 59 7.11 0.61 -11.60
CA HIS A 59 7.47 0.19 -10.23
C HIS A 59 6.61 0.84 -9.14
N GLN A 60 5.63 1.68 -9.49
CA GLN A 60 4.76 2.30 -8.50
C GLN A 60 3.50 1.46 -8.27
N ILE A 61 3.03 1.45 -7.03
CA ILE A 61 1.71 0.96 -6.64
C ILE A 61 0.88 2.20 -6.29
N ARG A 62 -0.24 2.41 -6.97
CA ARG A 62 -1.07 3.62 -6.84
C ARG A 62 -2.48 3.28 -6.39
N SER A 63 -3.07 4.14 -5.57
CA SER A 63 -4.46 4.00 -5.11
C SER A 63 -5.43 4.44 -6.20
N GLU A 64 -6.47 3.65 -6.47
CA GLU A 64 -7.58 4.07 -7.36
C GLU A 64 -8.43 5.20 -6.73
N MET A 65 -8.32 5.44 -5.42
CA MET A 65 -9.08 6.47 -4.73
C MET A 65 -8.72 7.89 -5.21
N ASN A 66 -7.43 8.15 -5.42
CA ASN A 66 -6.93 9.50 -5.71
C ASN A 66 -5.63 9.52 -6.55
N GLY A 67 -5.17 8.38 -7.06
CA GLY A 67 -3.98 8.28 -7.90
C GLY A 67 -2.64 8.44 -7.17
N LYS A 68 -2.66 8.59 -5.84
CA LYS A 68 -1.44 8.72 -5.03
C LYS A 68 -0.70 7.39 -4.88
N CYS A 69 0.59 7.49 -4.62
CA CYS A 69 1.52 6.37 -4.54
C CYS A 69 1.57 5.79 -3.13
N LEU A 70 1.71 4.46 -3.06
CA LEU A 70 2.20 3.77 -1.87
C LEU A 70 3.66 4.20 -1.64
N GLU A 71 4.02 4.49 -0.40
CA GLU A 71 5.36 4.93 -0.04
C GLU A 71 5.84 4.22 1.23
N VAL A 72 7.12 3.83 1.25
CA VAL A 72 7.83 3.51 2.50
C VAL A 72 8.25 4.83 3.16
N GLY A 73 7.45 5.30 4.11
CA GLY A 73 7.67 6.55 4.81
C GLY A 73 8.94 6.52 5.67
N ARG A 74 9.56 7.70 5.84
CA ARG A 74 10.81 7.88 6.60
C ARG A 74 10.64 7.66 8.11
N ASP A 75 9.42 7.80 8.64
CA ASP A 75 9.12 7.53 10.06
C ASP A 75 8.84 6.03 10.29
N ARG A 76 9.81 5.35 10.90
CA ARG A 76 9.73 3.93 11.32
C ARG A 76 9.31 2.97 10.20
N ASN A 77 9.69 3.28 8.96
CA ASN A 77 9.40 2.47 7.77
C ASN A 77 7.90 2.18 7.59
N LYS A 78 7.01 3.06 8.07
CA LYS A 78 5.56 2.87 7.91
C LYS A 78 5.18 3.04 6.45
N LEU A 79 4.24 2.21 5.99
CA LEU A 79 3.63 2.44 4.68
C LEU A 79 2.63 3.60 4.75
N THR A 80 2.76 4.54 3.83
CA THR A 80 1.92 5.74 3.72
C THR A 80 1.40 5.93 2.30
N LEU A 81 0.33 6.70 2.15
CA LEU A 81 -0.14 7.24 0.87
C LEU A 81 0.47 8.63 0.66
N GLN A 82 1.08 8.85 -0.50
CA GLN A 82 1.79 10.08 -0.80
C GLN A 82 1.65 10.52 -2.24
N GLN A 83 1.77 11.83 -2.49
CA GLN A 83 1.94 12.36 -3.83
C GLN A 83 3.08 11.64 -4.55
N CYS A 84 2.84 11.20 -5.79
CA CYS A 84 3.84 10.48 -6.55
C CYS A 84 4.99 11.41 -6.95
N ASP A 85 6.22 11.09 -6.52
CA ASP A 85 7.44 11.87 -6.78
C ASP A 85 8.52 11.08 -7.54
N GLY A 86 8.29 9.77 -7.76
CA GLY A 86 9.22 8.90 -8.47
C GLY A 86 10.44 8.45 -7.64
N SER A 87 10.49 8.85 -6.37
CA SER A 87 11.54 8.48 -5.43
C SER A 87 11.65 6.96 -5.26
N ARG A 88 12.83 6.51 -4.83
CA ARG A 88 13.08 5.09 -4.53
C ARG A 88 12.10 4.53 -3.50
N SER A 89 11.66 5.35 -2.54
CA SER A 89 10.68 4.98 -1.50
C SER A 89 9.28 4.67 -2.04
N GLN A 90 8.99 5.04 -3.29
CA GLN A 90 7.73 4.76 -3.97
C GLN A 90 7.86 3.66 -5.04
N GLN A 91 9.01 2.98 -5.09
CA GLN A 91 9.28 1.92 -6.06
C GLN A 91 9.29 0.55 -5.38
N PHE A 92 8.41 -0.35 -5.84
CA PHE A 92 8.24 -1.70 -5.32
C PHE A 92 8.60 -2.73 -6.40
N PHE A 93 9.25 -3.79 -5.95
CA PHE A 93 9.69 -4.92 -6.77
C PHE A 93 8.97 -6.16 -6.25
N TYR A 94 8.53 -7.00 -7.18
CA TYR A 94 7.67 -8.15 -6.93
C TYR A 94 8.30 -9.41 -7.50
#